data_AF-A0A842Q164-F1
#
_entry.id   AF-A0A842Q164-F1
#
_cell.length_a   1.000
_cell.length_b   1.000
_cell.length_c   1.000
_cell.angle_alpha   90.00
_cell.angle_beta   90.00
_cell.angle_gamma   90.00
#
_symmetry.space_group_name_H-M   'P 1'
#
loop_
_entity.id
_entity.type
_entity.pdbx_description
1 polymer ?
#
loop_
_entity_poly.entity_id
_entity_poly.type
_entity_poly.pdbx_seq_one_letter_code
_entity_poly.pdbx_strand_id
1 'polypeptide(L)'
;MISNIEGEQLVKLARKAVQKYLGESVDINIDSPERFSQKAGVFVTLISVRSKEEQLRGCIGFPVSEKKLYQSVIEAAIAAATQDPRFNPVEKGELANIIFEVSVLTPPEEIRVQSPHEFPNHIKLGRDGLILKWKYGTGLLLPQVPI
;
A
#
# COMPACT_ATOMS: atom_id res chain seq x y z
N MET A 1 -11.75 -0.11 11.09
CA MET A 1 -11.01 1.17 11.01
C MET A 1 -9.69 0.93 11.71
N ILE A 2 -8.56 1.30 11.09
CA ILE A 2 -7.22 1.12 11.67
C ILE A 2 -6.92 2.33 12.56
N SER A 3 -6.56 2.09 13.82
CA SER A 3 -6.10 3.12 14.76
C SER A 3 -4.64 3.52 14.50
N ASN A 4 -4.19 4.65 15.06
CA ASN A 4 -2.79 5.10 14.90
C ASN A 4 -1.78 4.08 15.42
N ILE A 5 -2.10 3.39 16.53
CA ILE A 5 -1.25 2.35 17.12
C ILE A 5 -1.14 1.17 16.15
N GLU A 6 -2.26 0.72 15.59
CA GLU A 6 -2.28 -0.35 14.59
C GLU A 6 -1.54 0.05 13.31
N GLY A 7 -1.70 1.31 12.86
CA GLY A 7 -0.97 1.86 11.72
C GLY A 7 0.54 1.84 11.92
N GLU A 8 1.03 2.26 13.08
CA GLU A 8 2.44 2.20 13.44
C GLU A 8 2.98 0.75 13.40
N GLN A 9 2.19 -0.21 13.88
CA GLN A 9 2.56 -1.63 13.82
C GLN A 9 2.68 -2.13 12.37
N LEU A 10 1.75 -1.75 11.49
CA LEU A 10 1.78 -2.15 10.07
C LEU A 10 2.97 -1.53 9.32
N VAL A 11 3.29 -0.25 9.58
CA VAL A 11 4.45 0.41 8.98
C VAL A 11 5.76 -0.24 9.44
N LYS A 12 5.89 -0.54 10.75
CA LYS A 12 7.05 -1.27 11.29
C LYS A 12 7.16 -2.66 10.68
N LEU A 13 6.05 -3.36 10.51
CA LEU A 13 6.01 -4.68 9.86
C LEU A 13 6.52 -4.60 8.42
N ALA A 14 6.03 -3.64 7.63
CA ALA A 14 6.46 -3.43 6.25
C ALA A 14 7.97 -3.19 6.15
N ARG A 15 8.53 -2.32 7.01
CA ARG A 15 9.97 -2.05 7.06
C ARG A 15 10.77 -3.31 7.45
N LYS A 16 10.38 -4.00 8.52
CA LYS A 16 11.05 -5.24 8.97
C LYS A 16 11.02 -6.33 7.90
N ALA A 17 9.92 -6.44 7.16
CA ALA A 17 9.79 -7.40 6.06
C ALA A 17 10.84 -7.17 4.98
N VAL A 18 11.01 -5.92 4.53
CA VAL A 18 12.04 -5.57 3.54
C VAL A 18 13.44 -5.74 4.11
N GLN A 19 13.71 -5.31 5.35
CA GLN A 19 14.99 -5.51 6.02
C GLN A 19 15.41 -6.99 6.05
N LYS A 20 14.50 -7.87 6.47
CA LYS A 20 14.76 -9.32 6.49
C LYS A 20 15.02 -9.86 5.08
N TYR A 21 14.22 -9.43 4.10
CA TYR A 21 14.38 -9.86 2.72
C TYR A 21 15.75 -9.46 2.14
N LEU A 22 16.26 -8.27 2.50
CA LEU A 22 17.59 -7.79 2.11
C LEU A 22 18.74 -8.35 2.98
N GLY A 23 18.47 -9.38 3.80
CA GLY A 23 19.48 -10.12 4.55
C GLY A 23 19.87 -9.51 5.89
N GLU A 24 19.05 -8.64 6.49
CA GLU A 24 19.20 -8.28 7.90
C GLU A 24 18.66 -9.38 8.81
N SER A 25 19.38 -9.68 9.89
CA SER A 25 18.93 -10.61 10.93
C SER A 25 17.91 -9.92 11.84
N VAL A 26 16.71 -9.69 11.31
CA VAL A 26 15.58 -9.13 12.04
C VAL A 26 14.42 -10.12 12.07
N ASP A 27 13.75 -10.19 13.22
CA ASP A 27 12.54 -10.98 13.35
C ASP A 27 11.32 -10.22 12.83
N ILE A 28 10.65 -10.80 11.84
CA ILE A 28 9.30 -10.41 11.44
C ILE A 28 8.36 -11.03 12.47
N ASN A 29 8.31 -10.44 13.65
CA ASN A 29 7.24 -10.71 14.61
C ASN A 29 6.21 -9.58 14.52
N ILE A 30 4.94 -9.97 14.47
CA ILE A 30 3.82 -9.07 14.60
C ILE A 30 3.20 -9.34 15.97
N ASP A 31 3.12 -8.30 16.79
CA ASP A 31 2.40 -8.42 18.05
C ASP A 31 0.91 -8.58 17.72
N SER A 32 0.29 -9.65 18.23
CA SER A 32 -1.15 -9.94 18.05
C SER A 32 -1.57 -10.12 16.56
N PRO A 33 -1.05 -11.12 15.83
CA PRO A 33 -1.41 -11.38 14.42
C PRO A 33 -2.91 -11.56 14.18
N GLU A 34 -3.65 -12.00 15.20
CA GLU A 34 -5.10 -12.12 15.17
C GLU A 34 -5.80 -10.78 14.90
N ARG A 35 -5.27 -9.65 15.41
CA ARG A 35 -5.83 -8.30 15.16
C ARG A 35 -5.72 -7.89 13.69
N PHE A 36 -4.74 -8.42 12.97
CA PHE A 36 -4.50 -8.15 11.56
C PHE A 36 -4.89 -9.32 10.65
N SER A 37 -5.78 -10.20 11.15
CA SER A 37 -6.27 -11.35 10.38
C SER A 37 -7.43 -11.05 9.44
N GLN A 38 -8.00 -9.84 9.52
CA GLN A 38 -9.02 -9.39 8.56
C GLN A 38 -8.47 -9.33 7.13
N LYS A 39 -9.33 -9.60 6.15
CA LYS A 39 -9.01 -9.43 4.73
C LYS A 39 -9.21 -7.96 4.34
N ALA A 40 -8.21 -7.38 3.72
CA ALA A 40 -8.25 -6.00 3.23
C ALA A 40 -7.28 -5.83 2.07
N GLY A 41 -7.61 -4.93 1.15
CA GLY A 41 -6.65 -4.45 0.18
C GLY A 41 -5.56 -3.63 0.87
N VAL A 42 -4.35 -3.65 0.33
CA VAL A 42 -3.23 -2.88 0.90
C VAL A 42 -2.31 -2.40 -0.22
N PHE A 43 -1.79 -1.19 -0.08
CA PHE A 43 -0.68 -0.67 -0.87
C PHE A 43 0.45 -0.28 0.07
N VAL A 44 1.67 -0.62 -0.32
CA VAL A 44 2.89 -0.14 0.36
C VAL A 44 3.62 0.76 -0.63
N THR A 45 3.84 1.99 -0.21
CA THR A 45 4.59 3.00 -0.97
C THR A 45 5.90 3.27 -0.25
N LEU A 46 6.99 3.27 -1.02
CA LEU A 46 8.32 3.61 -0.58
C LEU A 46 8.65 5.00 -1.12
N ILE A 47 9.09 5.89 -0.24
CA ILE A 47 9.43 7.27 -0.56
C ILE A 47 10.88 7.50 -0.17
N SER A 48 11.73 7.85 -1.14
CA SER A 48 13.12 8.24 -0.91
C SER A 48 13.18 9.68 -0.43
N VAL A 49 13.96 9.92 0.63
CA VAL A 49 14.25 11.24 1.19
C VAL A 49 15.71 11.64 1.07
N ARG A 50 16.45 11.02 0.12
CA ARG A 50 17.85 11.38 -0.15
C ARG A 50 18.00 12.74 -0.83
N SER A 51 17.02 13.11 -1.65
CA SER A 51 16.95 14.41 -2.32
C SER A 51 16.30 15.46 -1.42
N LYS A 52 16.43 16.74 -1.80
CA LYS A 52 15.73 17.85 -1.13
C LYS A 52 14.20 17.71 -1.18
N GLU A 53 13.71 16.93 -2.14
CA GLU A 53 12.30 16.61 -2.33
C GLU A 53 12.08 15.12 -2.13
N GLU A 54 10.93 14.76 -1.56
CA GLU A 54 10.50 13.38 -1.41
C GLU A 54 10.17 12.78 -2.78
N GLN A 55 10.71 11.60 -3.08
CA GLN A 55 10.53 10.94 -4.38
C GLN A 55 9.99 9.53 -4.24
N LEU A 56 9.04 9.16 -5.09
CA LEU A 56 8.55 7.79 -5.19
C LEU A 56 9.71 6.83 -5.51
N ARG A 57 9.90 5.79 -4.70
CA ARG A 57 10.96 4.77 -4.84
C ARG A 57 10.43 3.37 -5.14
N GLY A 58 9.12 3.18 -4.95
CA GLY A 58 8.39 1.95 -5.26
C GLY A 58 6.97 2.01 -4.71
N CYS A 59 6.00 1.41 -5.39
CA CYS A 59 4.64 1.27 -4.89
C CYS A 59 4.01 0.01 -5.47
N ILE A 60 3.69 -0.94 -4.61
CA ILE A 60 2.97 -2.16 -4.97
C ILE A 60 1.89 -2.43 -3.94
N GLY A 61 0.78 -2.97 -4.41
CA GLY A 61 -0.32 -3.35 -3.55
C GLY A 61 -1.29 -4.28 -4.23
N PHE A 62 -2.22 -4.76 -3.42
CA PHE A 62 -3.30 -5.64 -3.82
C PHE A 62 -4.61 -4.90 -3.52
N PRO A 63 -5.36 -4.45 -4.56
CA PRO A 63 -6.63 -3.76 -4.37
C PRO A 63 -7.66 -4.58 -3.59
N VAL A 64 -7.61 -5.90 -3.81
CA VAL A 64 -8.40 -6.92 -3.14
C VAL A 64 -7.43 -8.04 -2.78
N SER A 65 -7.48 -8.51 -1.54
CA SER A 65 -6.64 -9.62 -1.09
C SER A 65 -7.47 -10.63 -0.31
N GLU A 66 -7.32 -11.90 -0.68
CA GLU A 66 -7.87 -13.03 0.09
C GLU A 66 -7.00 -13.40 1.30
N LYS A 67 -5.80 -12.80 1.40
CA LYS A 67 -4.86 -13.04 2.50
C LYS A 67 -5.18 -12.14 3.69
N LYS A 68 -4.69 -12.56 4.86
CA LYS A 68 -4.75 -11.75 6.06
C LYS A 68 -3.97 -10.45 5.86
N LEU A 69 -4.44 -9.33 6.43
CA LEU A 69 -3.84 -8.01 6.24
C LEU A 69 -2.33 -8.01 6.49
N TYR A 70 -1.84 -8.63 7.57
CA TYR A 70 -0.41 -8.67 7.85
C TYR A 70 0.41 -9.38 6.74
N GLN A 71 -0.14 -10.44 6.15
CA GLN A 71 0.52 -11.17 5.06
C GLN A 71 0.58 -10.30 3.81
N SER A 72 -0.54 -9.67 3.48
CA SER A 72 -0.62 -8.74 2.34
C SER A 72 0.36 -7.58 2.50
N VAL A 73 0.54 -7.04 3.72
CA VAL A 73 1.50 -5.96 4.00
C VAL A 73 2.94 -6.42 3.81
N ILE A 74 3.30 -7.61 4.32
CA ILE A 74 4.65 -8.18 4.13
C ILE A 74 4.95 -8.36 2.64
N GLU A 75 4.04 -8.97 1.90
CA GLU A 75 4.21 -9.23 0.48
C GLU A 75 4.27 -7.94 -0.34
N ALA A 76 3.35 -7.00 -0.08
CA ALA A 76 3.32 -5.72 -0.78
C ALA A 76 4.58 -4.90 -0.50
N ALA A 77 5.10 -4.90 0.73
CA ALA A 77 6.32 -4.18 1.08
C ALA A 77 7.55 -4.74 0.36
N ILE A 78 7.72 -6.07 0.35
CA ILE A 78 8.81 -6.74 -0.37
C ILE A 78 8.69 -6.46 -1.87
N ALA A 79 7.49 -6.59 -2.44
CA ALA A 79 7.26 -6.33 -3.86
C ALA A 79 7.49 -4.85 -4.22
N ALA A 80 7.05 -3.90 -3.39
CA ALA A 80 7.32 -2.48 -3.60
C ALA A 80 8.83 -2.17 -3.61
N ALA A 81 9.61 -2.90 -2.81
CA ALA A 81 11.07 -2.74 -2.77
C ALA A 81 11.80 -3.42 -3.93
N THR A 82 11.25 -4.50 -4.51
CA THR A 82 12.05 -5.41 -5.36
C THR A 82 11.44 -5.70 -6.73
N GLN A 83 10.17 -5.39 -6.94
CA GLN A 83 9.38 -5.83 -8.10
C GLN A 83 8.61 -4.68 -8.78
N ASP A 84 8.72 -3.44 -8.29
CA ASP A 84 8.15 -2.30 -9.02
C ASP A 84 8.93 -2.08 -10.32
N PRO A 85 8.32 -2.30 -11.51
CA PRO A 85 9.04 -2.31 -12.79
C PRO A 85 9.57 -0.93 -13.20
N ARG A 86 9.17 0.14 -12.50
CA ARG A 86 9.61 1.51 -12.78
C ARG A 86 10.98 1.82 -12.16
N PHE A 87 11.46 0.99 -11.23
CA PHE A 87 12.67 1.24 -10.46
C PHE A 87 13.55 -0.01 -10.35
N ASN A 88 14.85 0.19 -10.13
CA ASN A 88 15.72 -0.91 -9.73
C ASN A 88 15.38 -1.38 -8.31
N PRO A 89 15.61 -2.67 -7.97
CA PRO A 89 15.44 -3.16 -6.61
C PRO A 89 16.16 -2.28 -5.57
N VAL A 90 15.54 -2.08 -4.42
CA VAL A 90 16.09 -1.30 -3.31
C VAL A 90 17.29 -2.02 -2.71
N GLU A 91 18.39 -1.30 -2.56
CA GLU A 91 19.59 -1.79 -1.88
C GLU A 91 19.52 -1.55 -0.36
N LYS A 92 20.21 -2.39 0.40
CA LYS A 92 20.25 -2.30 1.87
C LYS A 92 20.67 -0.92 2.38
N GLY A 93 21.65 -0.28 1.73
CA GLY A 93 22.12 1.06 2.10
C GLY A 93 21.14 2.20 1.81
N GLU A 94 20.10 1.95 1.02
CA GLU A 94 19.04 2.94 0.75
C GLU A 94 18.02 3.02 1.89
N LEU A 95 17.78 1.91 2.61
CA LEU A 95 16.69 1.79 3.60
C LEU A 95 16.69 2.88 4.68
N ALA A 96 17.86 3.36 5.08
CA ALA A 96 17.99 4.44 6.07
C ALA A 96 17.34 5.76 5.61
N ASN A 97 17.15 5.94 4.30
CA ASN A 97 16.57 7.13 3.69
C ASN A 97 15.25 6.83 2.97
N ILE A 98 14.56 5.74 3.33
CA ILE A 98 13.25 5.39 2.77
C ILE A 98 12.18 5.49 3.85
N ILE A 99 11.18 6.31 3.59
CA ILE A 99 9.92 6.36 4.32
C ILE A 99 8.99 5.28 3.76
N PHE A 100 8.32 4.57 4.65
CA PHE A 100 7.32 3.55 4.32
C PHE A 100 5.94 4.11 4.62
N GLU A 101 5.06 4.08 3.63
CA GLU A 101 3.65 4.39 3.76
C GLU A 101 2.84 3.11 3.52
N VAL A 102 1.86 2.83 4.38
CA VAL A 102 0.96 1.67 4.24
C VAL A 102 -0.47 2.17 4.16
N SER A 103 -1.09 2.02 2.99
CA SER A 103 -2.50 2.33 2.77
C SER A 103 -3.33 1.06 2.91
N VAL A 104 -4.19 0.99 3.93
CA VAL A 104 -5.16 -0.12 4.11
C VAL A 104 -6.49 0.28 3.51
N LEU A 105 -7.00 -0.52 2.59
CA LEU A 105 -8.20 -0.20 1.80
C LEU A 105 -9.44 -0.87 2.38
N THR A 106 -10.56 -0.16 2.30
CA THR A 106 -11.88 -0.77 2.45
C THR A 106 -12.20 -1.63 1.23
N PRO A 107 -13.11 -2.62 1.35
CA PRO A 107 -13.64 -3.30 0.18
C PRO A 107 -14.18 -2.29 -0.85
N PRO A 108 -13.89 -2.46 -2.15
CA PRO A 108 -14.40 -1.57 -3.17
C PRO A 108 -15.91 -1.75 -3.35
N GLU A 109 -16.62 -0.63 -3.46
CA GLU A 109 -18.06 -0.60 -3.70
C GLU A 109 -18.34 -0.11 -5.13
N GLU A 110 -19.24 -0.80 -5.84
CA GLU A 110 -19.63 -0.40 -7.19
C GLU A 110 -20.55 0.82 -7.15
N ILE A 111 -20.13 1.92 -7.80
CA ILE A 111 -20.97 3.09 -7.99
C ILE A 111 -21.91 2.84 -9.17
N ARG A 112 -23.22 2.78 -8.88
CA ARG A 112 -24.27 2.62 -9.91
C ARG A 112 -25.01 3.94 -10.11
N VAL A 113 -24.99 4.44 -11.33
CA VAL A 113 -25.64 5.70 -11.74
C VAL A 113 -26.45 5.48 -13.01
N GLN A 114 -27.45 6.32 -13.26
CA GLN A 114 -28.25 6.23 -14.50
C GLN A 114 -27.55 6.90 -15.69
N SER A 115 -26.73 7.93 -15.41
CA SER A 115 -25.95 8.68 -16.39
C SER A 115 -24.51 8.88 -15.91
N PRO A 116 -23.49 8.83 -16.81
CA PRO A 116 -22.09 9.09 -16.44
C PRO A 116 -21.86 10.46 -15.77
N HIS A 117 -22.71 11.45 -16.03
CA HIS A 117 -22.61 12.77 -15.42
C HIS A 117 -22.91 12.78 -13.91
N GLU A 118 -23.48 11.71 -13.37
CA GLU A 118 -23.79 11.59 -11.94
C GLU A 118 -22.61 11.08 -11.11
N PHE A 119 -21.62 10.41 -11.71
CA PHE A 119 -20.47 9.85 -10.97
C PHE A 119 -19.78 10.83 -10.01
N PRO A 120 -19.50 12.10 -10.40
CA PRO A 120 -18.88 13.06 -9.50
C PRO A 120 -19.68 13.31 -8.21
N ASN A 121 -21.01 13.15 -8.22
CA ASN A 121 -21.84 13.36 -7.03
C ASN A 121 -21.69 12.25 -5.98
N HIS A 122 -21.13 11.10 -6.38
CA HIS A 122 -20.92 9.94 -5.52
C HIS A 122 -19.46 9.79 -5.05
N ILE A 123 -18.56 10.66 -5.52
CA ILE A 123 -17.12 10.60 -5.26
C ILE A 123 -16.71 11.81 -4.43
N LYS A 124 -15.95 11.59 -3.36
CA LYS A 124 -15.36 12.63 -2.54
C LYS A 124 -13.83 12.61 -2.67
N LEU A 125 -13.27 13.72 -3.18
CA LEU A 125 -11.84 13.93 -3.28
C LEU A 125 -11.16 13.86 -1.90
N GLY A 126 -9.98 13.25 -1.84
CA GLY A 126 -9.21 13.06 -0.60
C GLY A 126 -9.75 12.00 0.34
N ARG A 127 -10.90 11.40 0.01
CA ARG A 127 -11.51 10.28 0.74
C ARG A 127 -11.53 9.01 -0.09
N ASP A 128 -12.01 9.10 -1.34
CA ASP A 128 -12.28 7.93 -2.17
C ASP A 128 -11.13 7.66 -3.14
N GLY A 129 -10.68 6.40 -3.15
CA GLY A 129 -9.88 5.85 -4.24
C GLY A 129 -10.81 5.31 -5.32
N LEU A 130 -10.36 5.31 -6.58
CA LEU A 130 -11.18 4.85 -7.70
C LEU A 130 -10.56 3.62 -8.35
N ILE A 131 -11.42 2.65 -8.65
CA ILE A 131 -11.08 1.49 -9.48
C ILE A 131 -11.94 1.54 -10.74
N LEU A 132 -11.32 1.67 -11.90
CA LEU A 132 -12.00 1.56 -13.18
C LEU A 132 -11.72 0.18 -13.77
N LYS A 133 -12.75 -0.61 -14.04
CA LYS A 133 -12.65 -1.89 -14.74
C LYS A 133 -13.33 -1.80 -16.10
N TRP A 134 -12.65 -2.26 -17.14
CA TRP A 134 -13.23 -2.40 -18.47
C TRP A 134 -12.68 -3.67 -19.13
N LYS A 135 -13.15 -3.99 -20.33
CA LYS A 135 -12.86 -5.24 -21.04
C LYS A 135 -11.37 -5.60 -21.15
N TYR A 136 -10.48 -4.62 -21.22
CA TYR A 136 -9.05 -4.83 -21.51
C TYR A 136 -8.13 -4.48 -20.34
N GLY A 137 -8.67 -4.09 -19.19
CA GLY A 137 -7.81 -3.63 -18.11
C GLY A 137 -8.53 -3.17 -16.86
N THR A 138 -7.71 -2.84 -15.87
CA THR A 138 -8.13 -2.24 -14.61
C THR A 138 -7.17 -1.10 -14.29
N GLY A 139 -7.72 0.06 -13.97
CA GLY A 139 -6.99 1.20 -13.42
C GLY A 139 -7.35 1.38 -11.95
N LEU A 140 -6.38 1.76 -11.12
CA LEU A 140 -6.59 2.11 -9.72
C LEU A 140 -5.86 3.40 -9.39
N LEU A 141 -6.54 4.31 -8.70
CA LEU A 141 -5.94 5.50 -8.09
C LEU A 141 -6.27 5.52 -6.60
N LEU A 142 -5.26 5.76 -5.77
CA LEU A 142 -5.43 5.89 -4.33
C LEU A 142 -6.02 7.27 -3.96
N PRO A 143 -6.68 7.40 -2.80
CA PRO A 143 -7.37 8.64 -2.38
C PRO A 143 -6.49 9.91 -2.34
N GLN A 144 -5.17 9.76 -2.16
CA GLN A 144 -4.22 10.86 -2.05
C GLN A 144 -3.72 11.40 -3.40
N VAL A 145 -3.96 10.70 -4.52
CA VAL A 145 -3.48 11.12 -5.83
C VAL A 145 -4.20 12.37 -6.40
N PRO A 146 -5.53 12.53 -6.28
CA PRO A 146 -6.24 13.67 -6.87
C PRO A 146 -6.25 14.93 -5.98
N ILE A 147 -5.43 14.99 -4.93
CA ILE A 147 -5.36 16.11 -3.98
C ILE A 147 -4.19 17.03 -4.30
#